data_AF-A0A7Y0S1C6-F1
#
_entry.id   AF-A0A7Y0S1C6-F1
#
_cell.length_a   1.000
_cell.length_b   1.000
_cell.length_c   1.000
_cell.angle_alpha   90.00
_cell.angle_beta   90.00
_cell.angle_gamma   90.00
#
_symmetry.space_group_name_H-M   'P 1'
#
loop_
_entity.id
_entity.type
_entity.pdbx_description
1 polymer ?
#
loop_
_entity_poly.entity_id
_entity_poly.type
_entity_poly.pdbx_seq_one_letter_code
_entity_poly.pdbx_strand_id
1 'polypeptide(L)'
;KSTGMFTGYLNNQAAYDEDVQDGWMHTGDAGYFKDSGHLVVIDRLKDMSETSHGDRYSPQFIENKLKFSPFIAEAVVVGKGRPWLSAI
;
A
#
# COMPACT_ATOMS: atom_id res chain seq x y z
N LYS A 1 -9.83 -7.31 -14.86
CA LYS A 1 -10.68 -6.70 -15.92
C LYS A 1 -12.12 -6.59 -15.40
N SER A 2 -12.69 -5.38 -15.38
CA SER A 2 -14.06 -5.11 -14.92
C SER A 2 -14.80 -4.33 -16.00
N THR A 3 -16.12 -4.50 -16.10
CA THR A 3 -16.99 -3.72 -17.01
C THR A 3 -17.14 -2.26 -16.58
N GLY A 4 -16.88 -1.96 -15.31
CA GLY A 4 -16.94 -0.61 -14.74
C GLY A 4 -15.61 0.17 -14.76
N MET A 5 -14.67 -0.22 -15.62
CA MET A 5 -13.39 0.49 -15.75
C MET A 5 -13.60 1.91 -16.31
N PHE A 6 -12.85 2.86 -15.76
CA PHE A 6 -12.78 4.21 -16.30
C PHE A 6 -12.17 4.20 -17.71
N THR A 7 -12.50 5.20 -18.52
CA THR A 7 -12.08 5.27 -19.93
C THR A 7 -10.81 6.08 -20.18
N GLY A 8 -10.25 6.71 -19.14
CA GLY A 8 -9.11 7.61 -19.27
C GLY A 8 -9.10 8.70 -18.22
N TYR A 9 -7.95 9.37 -18.10
CA TYR A 9 -7.83 10.62 -17.36
C TYR A 9 -8.08 11.81 -18.30
N LEU A 10 -8.77 12.84 -17.81
CA LEU A 10 -9.07 14.04 -18.59
C LEU A 10 -7.77 14.70 -19.07
N ASN A 11 -7.60 14.84 -20.39
CA ASN A 11 -6.43 15.44 -21.04
C ASN A 11 -5.08 14.78 -20.68
N ASN A 12 -5.08 13.52 -20.25
CA ASN A 12 -3.85 12.82 -19.87
C ASN A 12 -3.87 11.34 -20.30
N GLN A 13 -3.75 11.12 -21.61
CA GLN A 13 -3.70 9.78 -22.19
C GLN A 13 -2.47 8.99 -21.70
N ALA A 14 -1.32 9.65 -21.55
CA ALA A 14 -0.09 9.02 -21.10
C ALA A 14 -0.23 8.34 -19.73
N ALA A 15 -0.90 9.00 -18.77
CA ALA A 15 -1.18 8.40 -17.46
C ALA A 15 -2.13 7.20 -17.55
N TYR A 16 -3.09 7.19 -18.49
CA TYR A 16 -3.94 6.04 -18.70
C TYR A 16 -3.15 4.85 -19.26
N ASP A 17 -2.27 5.09 -20.23
CA ASP A 17 -1.45 4.05 -20.84
C ASP A 17 -0.41 3.48 -19.85
N GLU A 18 0.03 4.29 -18.89
CA GLU A 18 0.89 3.86 -17.78
C GLU A 18 0.14 2.96 -16.79
N ASP A 19 -1.04 3.40 -16.34
CA ASP A 19 -1.83 2.71 -15.31
C ASP A 19 -2.58 1.49 -15.84
N VAL A 20 -2.92 1.44 -17.14
CA VAL A 20 -3.75 0.39 -17.74
C VAL A 20 -2.99 -0.32 -18.85
N GLN A 21 -2.56 -1.55 -18.59
CA GLN A 21 -1.77 -2.37 -19.51
C GLN A 21 -2.48 -3.69 -19.76
N ASP A 22 -2.60 -4.10 -21.03
CA ASP A 22 -3.33 -5.30 -21.44
C ASP A 22 -4.77 -5.38 -20.89
N GLY A 23 -5.39 -4.21 -20.65
CA GLY A 23 -6.71 -4.04 -20.05
C GLY A 23 -6.79 -4.33 -18.55
N TRP A 24 -5.66 -4.47 -17.88
CA TRP A 24 -5.55 -4.52 -16.42
C TRP A 24 -5.15 -3.16 -15.88
N MET A 25 -5.85 -2.72 -14.84
CA MET A 25 -5.45 -1.54 -14.07
C MET A 25 -4.43 -1.96 -13.02
N HIS A 26 -3.25 -1.36 -13.10
CA HIS A 26 -2.20 -1.49 -12.10
C HIS A 26 -2.53 -0.53 -10.96
N THR A 27 -3.37 -0.98 -10.02
CA THR A 27 -3.88 -0.10 -8.94
C THR A 27 -2.77 0.52 -8.10
N GLY A 28 -1.60 -0.14 -8.04
CA GLY A 28 -0.47 0.26 -7.22
C GLY A 28 -0.59 -0.17 -5.76
N ASP A 29 -1.55 -1.04 -5.44
CA ASP A 29 -1.73 -1.59 -4.09
C ASP A 29 -0.94 -2.89 -3.93
N ALA A 30 -0.25 -3.03 -2.81
CA ALA A 30 0.41 -4.23 -2.36
C ALA A 30 -0.57 -5.10 -1.56
N GLY A 31 -0.52 -6.41 -1.78
CA GLY A 31 -1.37 -7.35 -1.07
C GLY A 31 -0.90 -8.78 -1.21
N TYR A 32 -1.56 -9.68 -0.51
CA TYR A 32 -1.33 -11.12 -0.61
C TYR A 32 -2.66 -11.87 -0.56
N PHE A 33 -2.70 -13.03 -1.21
CA PHE A 33 -3.84 -13.93 -1.12
C PHE A 33 -3.70 -14.84 0.09
N LYS A 34 -4.78 -15.01 0.84
CA LYS A 34 -4.92 -16.08 1.82
C LYS A 34 -5.22 -17.41 1.12
N ASP A 35 -5.01 -18.53 1.82
CA ASP A 35 -5.35 -19.87 1.33
C ASP A 35 -6.83 -20.02 0.92
N SER A 36 -7.71 -19.20 1.49
CA SER A 36 -9.14 -19.14 1.13
C SER A 36 -9.42 -18.39 -0.18
N GLY A 37 -8.41 -17.88 -0.88
CA GLY A 37 -8.54 -17.10 -2.11
C GLY A 37 -8.88 -15.62 -1.90
N HIS A 38 -8.99 -15.15 -0.66
CA HIS A 38 -9.25 -13.74 -0.36
C HIS A 38 -7.97 -12.90 -0.45
N LEU A 39 -8.02 -11.81 -1.21
CA LEU A 39 -6.96 -10.79 -1.25
C LEU A 39 -7.00 -9.93 0.01
N VAL A 40 -5.86 -9.83 0.70
CA VAL A 40 -5.62 -8.85 1.75
C VAL A 40 -4.80 -7.71 1.16
N VAL A 41 -5.39 -6.53 1.10
CA VAL A 41 -4.68 -5.30 0.74
C VAL A 41 -3.90 -4.82 1.96
N ILE A 42 -2.62 -4.49 1.77
CA ILE A 42 -1.75 -3.98 2.82
C ILE A 42 -1.69 -2.45 2.73
N ASP A 43 -1.11 -1.94 1.65
CA ASP A 43 -0.83 -0.51 1.46
C ASP A 43 -0.45 -0.23 0.00
N ARG A 44 -0.21 1.03 -0.36
CA ARG A 44 0.34 1.44 -1.66
C ARG A 44 1.80 1.00 -1.78
N LEU A 45 2.18 0.48 -2.94
CA LEU A 45 3.57 0.11 -3.25
C LEU A 45 4.54 1.28 -3.08
N LYS A 46 4.11 2.50 -3.42
CA LYS A 46 4.89 3.74 -3.29
C LYS A 46 5.06 4.21 -1.84
N ASP A 47 4.17 3.79 -0.94
CA ASP A 47 4.16 4.21 0.47
C ASP A 47 4.88 3.18 1.37
N MET A 48 5.32 2.05 0.80
CA MET A 48 6.20 1.09 1.46
C MET A 48 7.56 1.73 1.77
N SER A 49 8.01 1.54 3.00
CA SER A 49 9.32 1.98 3.49
C SER A 49 10.24 0.78 3.71
N GLU A 50 11.53 1.06 3.89
CA GLU A 50 12.58 0.05 4.05
C GLU A 50 13.49 0.41 5.22
N THR A 51 13.83 -0.59 6.04
CA THR A 51 14.83 -0.47 7.11
C THR A 51 16.24 -0.38 6.53
N SER A 52 17.26 -0.13 7.36
CA SER A 52 18.67 -0.18 6.91
C SER A 52 19.13 -1.59 6.48
N HIS A 53 18.37 -2.64 6.84
CA HIS A 53 18.67 -4.02 6.49
C HIS A 53 17.90 -4.53 5.27
N GLY A 54 17.07 -3.70 4.65
CA GLY A 54 16.27 -4.09 3.49
C GLY A 54 14.88 -4.63 3.83
N ASP A 55 14.47 -4.62 5.10
CA ASP A 55 13.14 -5.09 5.48
C ASP A 55 12.09 -4.08 5.04
N ARG A 56 11.20 -4.52 4.15
CA ARG A 56 10.10 -3.69 3.65
C ARG A 56 8.93 -3.72 4.62
N TYR A 57 8.37 -2.55 4.94
CA TYR A 57 7.23 -2.41 5.83
C TYR A 57 6.30 -1.28 5.38
N SER A 58 5.01 -1.40 5.71
CA SER A 58 4.04 -0.31 5.57
C SER A 58 3.88 0.37 6.93
N PRO A 59 4.20 1.67 7.06
CA PRO A 59 3.91 2.44 8.27
C PRO A 59 2.40 2.42 8.57
N GLN A 60 1.57 2.71 7.56
CA GLN A 60 0.13 2.85 7.72
C GLN A 60 -0.54 1.55 8.17
N PHE A 61 -0.07 0.40 7.70
CA PHE A 61 -0.57 -0.90 8.13
C PHE A 61 -0.35 -1.13 9.64
N ILE A 62 0.83 -0.78 10.14
CA ILE A 62 1.17 -0.92 11.56
C ILE A 62 0.38 0.10 12.40
N GLU A 63 0.34 1.36 11.97
CA GLU A 63 -0.42 2.44 12.63
C GLU A 63 -1.91 2.10 12.72
N ASN A 64 -2.52 1.63 11.63
CA ASN A 64 -3.93 1.24 11.62
C ASN A 64 -4.22 0.07 12.55
N LYS A 65 -3.28 -0.87 12.73
CA LYS A 65 -3.43 -1.93 13.74
C LYS A 65 -3.34 -1.37 15.16
N LEU A 66 -2.44 -0.43 15.42
CA LEU A 66 -2.26 0.17 16.74
C LEU A 66 -3.46 1.02 17.17
N LYS A 67 -4.17 1.66 16.22
CA LYS A 67 -5.40 2.44 16.47
C LYS A 67 -6.53 1.66 17.14
N PHE A 68 -6.52 0.33 17.08
CA PHE A 68 -7.52 -0.50 17.78
C PHE A 68 -7.17 -0.74 19.26
N SER A 69 -5.99 -0.31 19.72
CA SER A 69 -5.62 -0.39 21.13
C SER A 69 -6.36 0.68 21.94
N PRO A 70 -7.00 0.34 23.07
CA PRO A 70 -7.61 1.34 23.95
C PRO A 70 -6.59 2.24 24.65
N PHE A 71 -5.29 1.94 24.55
CA PHE A 71 -4.20 2.67 25.21
C PHE A 71 -3.44 3.61 24.26
N ILE A 72 -3.72 3.58 22.95
CA ILE A 72 -2.99 4.34 21.94
C ILE A 72 -3.97 5.25 21.22
N ALA A 73 -3.85 6.56 21.43
CA ALA A 73 -4.68 7.54 20.72
C ALA A 73 -4.21 7.71 19.27
N GLU A 74 -2.92 7.95 19.09
CA GLU A 74 -2.26 8.09 17.79
C GLU A 74 -0.90 7.38 17.85
N ALA A 75 -0.41 6.98 16.68
CA ALA A 75 0.92 6.41 16.53
C ALA A 75 1.47 6.80 15.15
N VAL A 76 2.74 7.16 15.10
CA VAL A 76 3.49 7.40 13.86
C VAL A 76 4.69 6.47 13.81
N VAL A 77 4.75 5.60 12.82
CA VAL A 77 5.82 4.60 12.70
C VAL A 77 7.03 5.18 12.00
N VAL A 78 8.19 5.08 12.66
CA VAL A 78 9.49 5.56 12.18
C VAL A 78 10.44 4.37 12.05
N GLY A 79 10.96 4.15 10.84
CA GLY A 79 11.88 3.04 10.57
C GLY A 79 12.72 3.19 9.31
N LYS A 80 12.45 4.19 8.46
CA LYS A 80 13.13 4.36 7.18
C LYS A 80 14.63 4.55 7.39
N GLY A 81 15.44 3.66 6.83
CA GLY A 81 16.89 3.67 6.98
C GLY A 81 17.39 3.43 8.40
N ARG A 82 16.54 2.91 9.30
CA ARG A 82 16.90 2.55 10.69
C ARG A 82 17.01 1.04 10.83
N PRO A 83 17.80 0.54 11.79
CA PRO A 83 17.95 -0.90 12.04
C PRO A 83 16.70 -1.59 12.61
N TRP A 84 15.76 -0.82 13.18
CA TRP A 84 14.49 -1.31 13.72
C TRP A 84 13.38 -0.27 13.57
N LEU A 85 12.14 -0.73 13.71
CA LEU A 85 10.95 0.13 13.75
C LEU A 85 10.74 0.71 15.15
N SER A 86 10.26 1.94 15.23
CA SER A 86 9.83 2.61 16.45
C SER A 86 8.54 3.39 16.18
N ALA A 87 7.83 3.81 17.23
CA ALA A 87 6.65 4.64 17.10
C ALA A 87 6.66 5.79 18.11
N ILE A 88 6.06 6.91 17.74
CA ILE A 88 5.77 8.07 18.59
C ILE A 88 4.26 8.20 18.70
#